data_AF-A0A2T2V603-F1
#
_entry.id   AF-A0A2T2V603-F1
#
_cell.length_a   1.000
_cell.length_b   1.000
_cell.length_c   1.000
_cell.angle_alpha   90.00
_cell.angle_beta   90.00
_cell.angle_gamma   90.00
#
_symmetry.space_group_name_H-M   'P 1'
#
loop_
_entity.id
_entity.type
_entity.pdbx_description
1 polymer ?
#
loop_
_entity_poly.entity_id
_entity_poly.type
_entity_poly.pdbx_seq_one_letter_code
_entity_poly.pdbx_strand_id
1 'polypeptide(L)'
;MTLVQRAVRRLVEMKRHPQPPLLPLRHPVVLMHGFGLYAALWREGMLHDTAMHLRRRGVWAFAPNVSPYRPVCARAEQWAARFEHVLRETGAERLHLIAHSMGGLDARFLISRRGWAGRVATLTTVSTPHRGSSAADYLMEQPARLRRLVARTADWLGAQALPRPEAAADFERAVRELRPAYLRDVFNPATPDAPSVRYQSYAGRAGAGTDVPINPFFRPLNRVIYQREGVNDGYVASESARWGSFRGTLDADHARQVGLAAAGLRRAPGIYAFYRRVVEDLAAGESS
;
A
#
# COMPACT_ATOMS: atom_id res chain seq x y z
N MET A 1 -38.06 8.64 -39.46
CA MET A 1 -37.49 7.36 -38.99
C MET A 1 -38.60 6.50 -38.42
N THR A 2 -38.75 5.27 -38.91
CA THR A 2 -39.73 4.31 -38.39
C THR A 2 -39.30 3.76 -37.03
N LEU A 3 -40.23 3.19 -36.25
CA LEU A 3 -39.94 2.52 -34.97
C LEU A 3 -38.87 1.43 -35.11
N VAL A 4 -38.89 0.69 -36.23
CA VAL A 4 -37.91 -0.34 -36.58
C VAL A 4 -36.52 0.26 -36.77
N GLN A 5 -36.38 1.40 -37.47
CA GLN A 5 -35.09 2.08 -37.66
C GLN A 5 -34.50 2.59 -36.34
N ARG A 6 -35.33 3.03 -35.38
CA ARG A 6 -34.85 3.42 -34.04
C ARG A 6 -34.39 2.21 -33.22
N ALA A 7 -35.11 1.09 -33.29
CA ALA A 7 -34.74 -0.15 -32.60
C ALA A 7 -33.43 -0.73 -33.14
N VAL A 8 -33.29 -0.80 -34.47
CA VAL A 8 -32.06 -1.23 -35.14
C VAL A 8 -30.91 -0.29 -34.79
N ARG A 9 -31.08 1.03 -34.93
CA ARG A 9 -30.02 1.99 -34.57
C ARG A 9 -29.56 1.82 -33.13
N ARG A 10 -30.45 1.62 -32.16
CA ARG A 10 -30.07 1.41 -30.75
C ARG A 10 -29.27 0.12 -30.52
N LEU A 11 -29.45 -0.89 -31.38
CA LEU A 11 -28.72 -2.16 -31.35
C LEU A 11 -27.34 -2.08 -32.02
N VAL A 12 -27.20 -1.31 -33.11
CA VAL A 12 -25.93 -1.16 -33.87
C VAL A 12 -25.15 0.12 -33.55
N GLU A 13 -25.70 1.06 -32.78
CA GLU A 13 -25.01 2.29 -32.39
C GLU A 13 -23.87 1.96 -31.43
N MET A 14 -22.66 1.97 -31.99
CA MET A 14 -21.44 1.86 -31.20
C MET A 14 -21.37 3.03 -30.23
N LYS A 15 -21.35 2.71 -28.93
CA LYS A 15 -21.13 3.72 -27.90
C LYS A 15 -19.74 4.31 -28.06
N ARG A 16 -19.65 5.64 -28.12
CA ARG A 16 -18.35 6.32 -28.03
C ARG A 16 -17.77 6.05 -26.65
N HIS A 17 -16.63 5.36 -26.62
CA HIS A 17 -15.82 5.16 -25.42
C HIS A 17 -14.56 6.03 -25.55
N PRO A 18 -14.62 7.31 -25.14
CA PRO A 18 -13.44 8.17 -25.21
C PRO A 18 -12.31 7.58 -24.38
N GLN A 19 -11.11 7.58 -24.95
CA GLN A 19 -9.92 7.10 -24.24
C GLN A 19 -9.56 8.12 -23.15
N PRO A 20 -9.13 7.66 -21.95
CA PRO A 20 -8.70 8.58 -20.92
C PRO A 20 -7.44 9.34 -21.38
N PRO A 21 -7.22 10.58 -20.89
CA PRO A 21 -5.98 11.29 -21.18
C PRO A 21 -4.79 10.49 -20.66
N LEU A 22 -3.68 10.58 -21.40
CA LEU A 22 -2.41 10.00 -20.98
C LEU A 22 -1.83 10.82 -19.82
N LEU A 23 -1.15 10.14 -18.90
CA LEU A 23 -0.39 10.72 -17.80
C LEU A 23 1.09 10.43 -18.03
N PRO A 24 1.80 11.27 -18.81
CA PRO A 24 3.20 11.04 -19.11
C PRO A 24 4.05 11.34 -17.87
N LEU A 25 4.58 10.29 -17.26
CA LEU A 25 5.59 10.38 -16.22
C LEU A 25 6.96 10.03 -16.82
N ARG A 26 8.01 10.77 -16.41
CA ARG A 26 9.41 10.48 -16.75
C ARG A 26 9.90 9.25 -16.00
N HIS A 27 9.43 9.05 -14.77
CA HIS A 27 9.83 7.94 -13.92
C HIS A 27 8.72 6.90 -13.75
N PRO A 28 9.03 5.59 -13.82
CA PRO A 28 8.06 4.55 -13.58
C PRO A 28 7.57 4.56 -12.12
N VAL A 29 6.32 4.15 -11.93
CA VAL A 29 5.65 4.05 -10.64
C VAL A 29 5.73 2.62 -10.13
N VAL A 30 6.24 2.44 -8.91
CA VAL A 30 6.22 1.15 -8.22
C VAL A 30 5.26 1.21 -7.03
N LEU A 31 4.22 0.39 -7.08
CA LEU A 31 3.24 0.19 -6.02
C LEU A 31 3.75 -0.88 -5.05
N MET A 32 3.98 -0.48 -3.81
CA MET A 32 4.53 -1.37 -2.78
C MET A 32 3.44 -1.81 -1.81
N HIS A 33 3.24 -3.12 -1.67
CA HIS A 33 2.29 -3.66 -0.70
C HIS A 33 2.90 -3.77 0.70
N GLY A 34 2.05 -3.81 1.71
CA GLY A 34 2.45 -3.91 3.12
C GLY A 34 2.55 -5.33 3.65
N PHE A 35 2.39 -5.40 4.98
CA PHE A 35 2.33 -6.61 5.80
C PHE A 35 0.98 -7.31 5.65
N GLY A 36 0.97 -8.64 5.60
CA GLY A 36 -0.27 -9.40 5.70
C GLY A 36 -0.74 -10.14 4.45
N LEU A 37 -1.70 -11.04 4.69
CA LEU A 37 -2.09 -12.16 3.83
C LEU A 37 -2.77 -11.78 2.53
N TYR A 38 -3.27 -10.55 2.38
CA TYR A 38 -4.15 -10.28 1.25
C TYR A 38 -3.45 -10.41 -0.12
N ALA A 39 -2.11 -10.42 -0.14
CA ALA A 39 -1.31 -10.80 -1.30
C ALA A 39 -1.45 -12.29 -1.67
N ALA A 40 -1.67 -13.18 -0.70
CA ALA A 40 -1.87 -14.62 -0.92
C ALA A 40 -3.28 -14.97 -1.39
N LEU A 41 -4.28 -14.10 -1.11
CA LEU A 41 -5.67 -14.32 -1.53
C LEU A 41 -5.92 -13.99 -3.00
N TRP A 42 -4.98 -13.30 -3.67
CA TRP A 42 -5.09 -12.91 -5.08
C TRP A 42 -3.81 -13.24 -5.81
N ARG A 43 -3.86 -14.18 -6.77
CA ARG A 43 -2.71 -14.72 -7.50
C ARG A 43 -1.80 -13.66 -8.13
N GLU A 44 -2.34 -12.50 -8.48
CA GLU A 44 -1.62 -11.41 -9.16
C GLU A 44 -1.03 -10.37 -8.19
N GLY A 45 -1.41 -10.39 -6.90
CA GLY A 45 -0.97 -9.45 -5.86
C GLY A 45 -1.95 -8.30 -5.58
N MET A 46 -1.87 -7.72 -4.37
CA MET A 46 -2.87 -6.75 -3.86
C MET A 46 -3.04 -5.50 -4.74
N LEU A 47 -1.95 -4.98 -5.30
CA LEU A 47 -1.94 -3.71 -6.04
C LEU A 47 -1.87 -3.91 -7.56
N HIS A 48 -1.99 -5.15 -8.04
CA HIS A 48 -1.86 -5.48 -9.45
C HIS A 48 -2.84 -4.72 -10.33
N ASP A 49 -4.13 -4.76 -10.00
CA ASP A 49 -5.15 -4.11 -10.80
C ASP A 49 -5.08 -2.59 -10.74
N THR A 50 -4.59 -2.04 -9.64
CA THR A 50 -4.27 -0.61 -9.55
C THR A 50 -3.16 -0.29 -10.55
N ALA A 51 -2.08 -1.09 -10.63
CA ALA A 51 -1.06 -0.91 -11.66
C ALA A 51 -1.65 -1.02 -13.07
N MET A 52 -2.47 -2.04 -13.34
CA MET A 52 -3.10 -2.21 -14.65
C MET A 52 -4.06 -1.06 -15.00
N HIS A 53 -4.78 -0.53 -14.02
CA HIS A 53 -5.64 0.64 -14.18
C HIS A 53 -4.85 1.90 -14.56
N LEU A 54 -3.67 2.09 -13.96
CA LEU A 54 -2.77 3.19 -14.28
C LEU A 54 -2.13 3.01 -15.66
N ARG A 55 -1.75 1.79 -16.04
CA ARG A 55 -1.18 1.48 -17.38
C ARG A 55 -2.13 1.85 -18.52
N ARG A 56 -3.44 1.75 -18.33
CA ARG A 56 -4.45 2.21 -19.32
C ARG A 56 -4.37 3.71 -19.63
N ARG A 57 -3.58 4.48 -18.88
CA ARG A 57 -3.33 5.92 -19.06
C ARG A 57 -1.88 6.23 -19.45
N GLY A 58 -1.14 5.24 -19.95
CA GLY A 58 0.26 5.44 -20.38
C GLY A 58 1.27 5.48 -19.23
N VAL A 59 0.85 5.23 -17.98
CA VAL A 59 1.76 5.20 -16.83
C VAL A 59 2.54 3.87 -16.83
N TRP A 60 3.86 3.94 -16.74
CA TRP A 60 4.70 2.78 -16.46
C TRP A 60 4.56 2.35 -14.98
N ALA A 61 3.44 1.71 -14.67
CA ALA A 61 3.12 1.26 -13.31
C ALA A 61 3.46 -0.22 -13.10
N PHE A 62 4.06 -0.56 -11.97
CA PHE A 62 4.45 -1.91 -11.58
C PHE A 62 3.97 -2.18 -10.14
N ALA A 63 3.53 -3.41 -9.87
CA ALA A 63 3.15 -3.85 -8.53
C ALA A 63 3.76 -5.24 -8.24
N PRO A 64 5.10 -5.34 -8.15
CA PRO A 64 5.74 -6.60 -7.84
C PRO A 64 5.43 -7.00 -6.39
N ASN A 65 5.57 -8.30 -6.09
CA ASN A 65 5.33 -8.83 -4.74
C ASN A 65 6.65 -9.17 -4.02
N VAL A 66 6.60 -9.06 -2.70
CA VAL A 66 7.63 -9.48 -1.74
C VAL A 66 7.00 -10.33 -0.63
N SER A 67 7.81 -10.91 0.25
CA SER A 67 7.34 -11.75 1.35
C SER A 67 6.39 -10.98 2.28
N PRO A 68 5.16 -11.49 2.53
CA PRO A 68 4.14 -10.75 3.28
C PRO A 68 4.40 -10.67 4.80
N TYR A 69 5.24 -11.55 5.35
CA TYR A 69 5.45 -11.71 6.79
C TYR A 69 6.93 -11.77 7.16
N ARG A 70 7.68 -10.74 6.80
CA ARG A 70 9.10 -10.61 7.18
C ARG A 70 9.41 -9.22 7.72
N PRO A 71 10.49 -9.09 8.51
CA PRO A 71 11.02 -7.81 8.98
C PRO A 71 11.27 -6.81 7.86
N VAL A 72 11.30 -5.51 8.20
CA VAL A 72 11.48 -4.42 7.23
C VAL A 72 12.78 -4.61 6.44
N CYS A 73 13.88 -4.98 7.10
CA CYS A 73 15.17 -5.15 6.43
C CYS A 73 15.16 -6.25 5.36
N ALA A 74 14.52 -7.38 5.65
CA ALA A 74 14.45 -8.53 4.74
C ALA A 74 13.52 -8.23 3.54
N ARG A 75 12.38 -7.57 3.79
CA ARG A 75 11.46 -7.14 2.73
C ARG A 75 12.10 -6.09 1.84
N ALA A 76 12.83 -5.14 2.42
CA ALA A 76 13.55 -4.11 1.69
C ALA A 76 14.54 -4.71 0.67
N GLU A 77 15.30 -5.75 1.03
CA GLU A 77 16.22 -6.41 0.09
C GLU A 77 15.50 -7.02 -1.12
N GLN A 78 14.33 -7.62 -0.91
CA GLN A 78 13.50 -8.10 -2.03
C GLN A 78 12.98 -6.94 -2.89
N TRP A 79 12.51 -5.85 -2.28
CA TRP A 79 12.07 -4.66 -3.01
C TRP A 79 13.20 -4.07 -3.86
N ALA A 80 14.43 -4.00 -3.33
CA ALA A 80 15.59 -3.53 -4.09
C ALA A 80 15.79 -4.34 -5.38
N ALA A 81 15.73 -5.68 -5.30
CA ALA A 81 15.83 -6.53 -6.48
C ALA A 81 14.69 -6.28 -7.50
N ARG A 82 13.46 -6.01 -7.03
CA ARG A 82 12.33 -5.64 -7.90
C ARG A 82 12.53 -4.27 -8.54
N PHE A 83 13.03 -3.29 -7.79
CA PHE A 83 13.31 -1.94 -8.29
C PHE A 83 14.40 -1.96 -9.37
N GLU A 84 15.47 -2.72 -9.16
CA GLU A 84 16.52 -2.89 -10.18
C GLU A 84 15.97 -3.49 -11.47
N HIS A 85 15.08 -4.48 -11.37
CA HIS A 85 14.44 -5.05 -12.55
C HIS A 85 13.61 -4.00 -13.31
N VAL A 86 12.80 -3.21 -12.61
CA VAL A 86 12.00 -2.14 -13.21
C VAL A 86 12.88 -1.08 -13.86
N LEU A 87 13.95 -0.62 -13.20
CA LEU A 87 14.89 0.36 -13.76
C LEU A 87 15.57 -0.19 -15.03
N ARG A 88 16.01 -1.46 -15.02
CA ARG A 88 16.60 -2.10 -16.20
C ARG A 88 15.60 -2.24 -17.36
N GLU A 89 14.37 -2.65 -17.07
CA GLU A 89 13.34 -2.87 -18.10
C GLU A 89 12.88 -1.55 -18.74
N THR A 90 12.79 -0.48 -17.95
CA THR A 90 12.31 0.83 -18.41
C THR A 90 13.42 1.76 -18.90
N GLY A 91 14.68 1.49 -18.56
CA GLY A 91 15.81 2.40 -18.80
C GLY A 91 15.77 3.69 -17.97
N ALA A 92 14.84 3.80 -17.02
CA ALA A 92 14.72 4.98 -16.17
C ALA A 92 15.84 5.03 -15.11
N GLU A 93 16.21 6.22 -14.68
CA GLU A 93 17.22 6.43 -13.63
C GLU A 93 16.63 6.42 -12.21
N ARG A 94 15.36 6.82 -12.07
CA ARG A 94 14.67 6.98 -10.78
C ARG A 94 13.27 6.40 -10.82
N LEU A 95 12.72 6.10 -9.64
CA LEU A 95 11.38 5.56 -9.43
C LEU A 95 10.48 6.54 -8.66
N HIS A 96 9.19 6.53 -8.96
CA HIS A 96 8.15 6.99 -8.03
C HIS A 96 7.64 5.82 -7.21
N LEU A 97 7.76 5.89 -5.89
CA LEU A 97 7.25 4.87 -4.99
C LEU A 97 5.90 5.29 -4.42
N ILE A 98 4.90 4.41 -4.53
CA ILE A 98 3.62 4.56 -3.84
C ILE A 98 3.44 3.34 -2.94
N ALA A 99 3.59 3.54 -1.64
CA ALA A 99 3.78 2.46 -0.68
C ALA A 99 2.65 2.41 0.35
N HIS A 100 1.97 1.27 0.44
CA HIS A 100 0.88 1.04 1.38
C HIS A 100 1.40 0.37 2.66
N SER A 101 0.91 0.83 3.83
CA SER A 101 1.16 0.19 5.12
C SER A 101 2.66 -0.02 5.36
N MET A 102 3.10 -1.22 5.77
CA MET A 102 4.52 -1.54 6.00
C MET A 102 5.42 -1.28 4.79
N GLY A 103 4.90 -1.25 3.55
CA GLY A 103 5.69 -0.94 2.36
C GLY A 103 6.36 0.44 2.43
N GLY A 104 5.76 1.41 3.12
CA GLY A 104 6.36 2.73 3.31
C GLY A 104 7.56 2.71 4.28
N LEU A 105 7.56 1.79 5.24
CA LEU A 105 8.74 1.55 6.10
C LEU A 105 9.85 0.86 5.29
N ASP A 106 9.50 -0.13 4.46
CA ASP A 106 10.45 -0.77 3.55
C ASP A 106 11.14 0.27 2.64
N ALA A 107 10.36 1.19 2.05
CA ALA A 107 10.86 2.26 1.21
C ALA A 107 11.79 3.22 1.96
N ARG A 108 11.39 3.69 3.15
CA ARG A 108 12.21 4.59 3.97
C ARG A 108 13.52 3.93 4.38
N PHE A 109 13.49 2.65 4.72
CA PHE A 109 14.70 1.89 5.04
C PHE A 109 15.63 1.80 3.81
N LEU A 110 15.11 1.48 2.63
CA LEU A 110 15.91 1.44 1.40
C LEU A 110 16.57 2.79 1.09
N ILE A 111 15.78 3.86 1.11
CA ILE A 111 16.23 5.21 0.78
C ILE A 111 17.34 5.66 1.73
N SER A 112 17.12 5.51 3.04
CA SER A 112 17.99 6.08 4.08
C SER A 112 19.21 5.22 4.38
N ARG A 113 19.08 3.89 4.27
CA ARG A 113 20.08 2.93 4.78
C ARG A 113 20.74 2.07 3.72
N ARG A 114 20.17 1.99 2.51
CA ARG A 114 20.63 1.07 1.45
C ARG A 114 20.97 1.77 0.14
N GLY A 115 21.21 3.08 0.16
CA GLY A 115 21.72 3.82 -1.00
C GLY A 115 20.70 4.10 -2.09
N TRP A 116 19.40 3.98 -1.82
CA TRP A 116 18.36 4.19 -2.84
C TRP A 116 17.94 5.65 -3.04
N ALA A 117 18.43 6.59 -2.23
CA ALA A 117 18.09 8.01 -2.32
C ALA A 117 18.32 8.62 -3.72
N GLY A 118 19.37 8.20 -4.44
CA GLY A 118 19.66 8.67 -5.80
C GLY A 118 18.75 8.08 -6.87
N ARG A 119 18.09 6.95 -6.59
CA ARG A 119 17.24 6.19 -7.53
C ARG A 119 15.75 6.25 -7.23
N VAL A 120 15.36 7.06 -6.25
CA VAL A 120 13.96 7.31 -5.90
C VAL A 120 13.69 8.80 -6.05
N ALA A 121 12.72 9.17 -6.87
CA ALA A 121 12.28 10.56 -7.06
C ALA A 121 11.30 10.99 -5.96
N THR A 122 10.32 10.13 -5.67
CA THR A 122 9.30 10.40 -4.66
C THR A 122 8.96 9.15 -3.86
N LEU A 123 8.56 9.37 -2.61
CA LEU A 123 7.90 8.37 -1.79
C LEU A 123 6.53 8.92 -1.35
N THR A 124 5.46 8.30 -1.85
CA THR A 124 4.09 8.53 -1.40
C THR A 124 3.67 7.37 -0.51
N THR A 125 3.39 7.62 0.77
CA THR A 125 2.88 6.58 1.68
C THR A 125 1.37 6.65 1.82
N VAL A 126 0.74 5.48 1.97
CA VAL A 126 -0.71 5.33 2.20
C VAL A 126 -0.90 4.47 3.44
N SER A 127 -1.31 5.08 4.54
CA SER A 127 -1.52 4.44 5.84
C SER A 127 -0.32 3.63 6.35
N THR A 128 0.89 4.13 6.10
CA THR A 128 2.11 3.56 6.67
C THR A 128 2.19 3.88 8.15
N PRO A 129 2.41 2.91 9.05
CA PRO A 129 2.52 3.18 10.49
C PRO A 129 3.88 3.82 10.82
N HIS A 130 4.11 5.08 10.44
CA HIS A 130 5.39 5.77 10.64
C HIS A 130 5.74 5.94 12.12
N ARG A 131 4.72 5.98 12.99
CA ARG A 131 4.87 6.03 14.46
C ARG A 131 4.41 4.72 15.11
N GLY A 132 4.36 3.64 14.34
CA GLY A 132 3.88 2.33 14.77
C GLY A 132 2.36 2.24 14.86
N SER A 133 1.87 1.14 15.41
CA SER A 133 0.45 0.93 15.66
C SER A 133 0.23 0.26 17.00
N SER A 134 -0.70 0.78 17.80
CA SER A 134 -1.11 0.17 19.05
C SER A 134 -1.75 -1.21 18.84
N ALA A 135 -2.16 -1.56 17.62
CA ALA A 135 -2.55 -2.93 17.30
C ALA A 135 -1.41 -3.92 17.47
N ALA A 136 -0.17 -3.53 17.14
CA ALA A 136 1.01 -4.36 17.33
C ALA A 136 1.31 -4.55 18.82
N ASP A 137 1.18 -3.49 19.62
CA ASP A 137 1.29 -3.59 21.08
C ASP A 137 0.18 -4.47 21.66
N TYR A 138 -1.07 -4.26 21.25
CA TYR A 138 -2.20 -5.06 21.68
C TYR A 138 -2.02 -6.55 21.38
N LEU A 139 -1.48 -6.90 20.20
CA LEU A 139 -1.15 -8.28 19.85
C LEU A 139 -0.03 -8.84 20.74
N MET A 140 0.95 -8.03 21.13
CA MET A 140 2.03 -8.44 22.04
C MET A 140 1.59 -8.57 23.51
N GLU A 141 0.54 -7.84 23.91
CA GLU A 141 -0.09 -7.94 25.23
C GLU A 141 -0.92 -9.24 25.39
N GLN A 142 -1.28 -9.91 24.30
CA GLN A 142 -2.10 -11.13 24.35
C GLN A 142 -1.36 -12.32 24.99
N PRO A 143 -2.08 -13.30 25.57
CA PRO A 143 -1.49 -14.50 26.14
C PRO A 143 -0.56 -15.20 25.17
N ALA A 144 0.60 -15.67 25.66
CA ALA A 144 1.65 -16.25 24.82
C ALA A 144 1.15 -17.44 23.97
N ARG A 145 0.17 -18.21 24.46
CA ARG A 145 -0.47 -19.29 23.69
C ARG A 145 -1.18 -18.76 22.44
N LEU A 146 -1.96 -17.69 22.58
CA LEU A 146 -2.66 -17.05 21.46
C LEU A 146 -1.67 -16.42 20.48
N ARG A 147 -0.66 -15.70 20.96
CA ARG A 147 0.39 -15.10 20.11
C ARG A 147 1.11 -16.15 19.26
N ARG A 148 1.50 -17.27 19.88
CA ARG A 148 2.17 -18.39 19.17
C ARG A 148 1.25 -19.04 18.14
N LEU A 149 -0.03 -19.19 18.43
CA LEU A 149 -1.00 -19.72 17.46
C LEU A 149 -1.09 -18.82 16.24
N VAL A 150 -1.30 -17.50 16.46
CA VAL A 150 -1.38 -16.52 15.37
C VAL A 150 -0.09 -16.48 14.55
N ALA A 151 1.08 -16.47 15.20
CA ALA A 151 2.37 -16.46 14.51
C ALA A 151 2.55 -17.70 13.63
N ARG A 152 2.30 -18.91 14.18
CA ARG A 152 2.41 -20.16 13.41
C ARG A 152 1.49 -20.19 12.19
N THR A 153 0.23 -19.74 12.35
CA THR A 153 -0.71 -19.67 11.23
C THR A 153 -0.25 -18.68 10.17
N ALA A 154 0.24 -17.50 10.58
CA ALA A 154 0.76 -16.50 9.65
C ALA A 154 2.02 -16.98 8.93
N ASP A 155 2.95 -17.63 9.64
CA ASP A 155 4.19 -18.13 9.07
C ASP A 155 3.92 -19.27 8.08
N TRP A 156 3.01 -20.18 8.41
CA TRP A 156 2.56 -21.25 7.51
C TRP A 156 1.94 -20.67 6.24
N LEU A 157 1.03 -19.72 6.39
CA LEU A 157 0.40 -19.04 5.25
C LEU A 157 1.42 -18.29 4.39
N GLY A 158 2.38 -17.61 5.01
CA GLY A 158 3.47 -16.90 4.34
C GLY A 158 4.33 -17.83 3.48
N ALA A 159 4.64 -19.02 3.99
CA ALA A 159 5.40 -20.03 3.26
C ALA A 159 4.64 -20.57 2.03
N GLN A 160 3.30 -20.59 2.06
CA GLN A 160 2.48 -21.03 0.91
C GLN A 160 2.27 -19.91 -0.13
N ALA A 161 2.36 -18.64 0.28
CA ALA A 161 1.99 -17.50 -0.57
C ALA A 161 2.98 -17.21 -1.71
N LEU A 162 4.26 -17.60 -1.57
CA LEU A 162 5.28 -17.37 -2.59
C LEU A 162 5.82 -18.72 -3.11
N PRO A 163 5.86 -18.94 -4.44
CA PRO A 163 6.31 -20.20 -5.06
C PRO A 163 7.81 -20.48 -4.90
N ARG A 164 8.56 -19.65 -4.17
CA ARG A 164 9.95 -19.89 -3.77
C ARG A 164 10.11 -19.59 -2.28
N PRO A 165 10.77 -20.46 -1.51
CA PRO A 165 11.07 -20.22 -0.10
C PRO A 165 12.21 -19.20 -0.01
N GLU A 166 11.92 -17.94 -0.32
CA GLU A 166 12.82 -16.82 -0.02
C GLU A 166 12.77 -16.53 1.50
N ALA A 167 13.31 -17.50 2.25
CA ALA A 167 13.46 -17.60 3.70
C ALA A 167 12.18 -17.52 4.54
N ALA A 168 12.21 -18.23 5.68
CA ALA A 168 11.06 -18.42 6.57
C ALA A 168 10.41 -17.08 6.96
N ALA A 169 9.08 -17.08 6.99
CA ALA A 169 8.32 -16.01 7.60
C ALA A 169 8.76 -15.83 9.06
N ASP A 170 8.78 -14.58 9.51
CA ASP A 170 9.12 -14.20 10.89
C ASP A 170 8.10 -13.15 11.35
N PHE A 171 6.86 -13.63 11.50
CA PHE A 171 5.70 -12.81 11.84
C PHE A 171 5.89 -12.09 13.19
N GLU A 172 6.39 -12.77 14.22
CA GLU A 172 6.54 -12.16 15.55
C GLU A 172 7.54 -11.00 15.51
N ARG A 173 8.68 -11.16 14.82
CA ARG A 173 9.63 -10.05 14.66
C ARG A 173 9.04 -8.91 13.85
N ALA A 174 8.36 -9.21 12.74
CA ALA A 174 7.72 -8.18 11.93
C ALA A 174 6.69 -7.38 12.74
N VAL A 175 5.86 -8.03 13.58
CA VAL A 175 4.94 -7.32 14.47
C VAL A 175 5.69 -6.48 15.50
N ARG A 176 6.79 -6.98 16.09
CA ARG A 176 7.62 -6.20 17.03
C ARG A 176 8.17 -4.93 16.37
N GLU A 177 8.56 -5.01 15.11
CA GLU A 177 9.04 -3.86 14.32
C GLU A 177 7.92 -2.88 13.92
N LEU A 178 6.64 -3.21 14.14
CA LEU A 178 5.50 -2.32 13.91
C LEU A 178 5.01 -1.61 15.20
N ARG A 179 5.66 -1.87 16.34
CA ARG A 179 5.27 -1.27 17.62
C ARG A 179 5.69 0.20 17.71
N PRO A 180 4.86 1.09 18.30
CA PRO A 180 5.17 2.50 18.48
C PRO A 180 6.55 2.78 19.08
N ALA A 181 6.91 2.05 20.15
CA ALA A 181 8.23 2.20 20.79
C ALA A 181 9.39 1.91 19.81
N TYR A 182 9.31 0.82 19.04
CA TYR A 182 10.35 0.50 18.07
C TYR A 182 10.43 1.55 16.96
N LEU A 183 9.29 1.99 16.42
CA LEU A 183 9.29 2.99 15.35
C LEU A 183 9.86 4.32 15.82
N ARG A 184 9.46 4.78 17.00
CA ARG A 184 9.88 6.05 17.59
C ARG A 184 11.35 6.03 17.99
N ASP A 185 11.78 4.99 18.69
CA ASP A 185 13.05 4.99 19.41
C ASP A 185 14.20 4.34 18.62
N VAL A 186 13.88 3.50 17.62
CA VAL A 186 14.87 2.76 16.82
C VAL A 186 14.78 3.08 15.34
N PHE A 187 13.61 2.87 14.73
CA PHE A 187 13.49 2.95 13.27
C PHE A 187 13.62 4.39 12.75
N ASN A 188 12.84 5.33 13.28
CA ASN A 188 12.81 6.70 12.78
C ASN A 188 14.15 7.43 12.96
N PRO A 189 14.85 7.36 14.11
CA PRO A 189 16.18 7.94 14.24
C PRO A 189 17.20 7.34 13.26
N ALA A 190 17.06 6.04 12.95
CA ALA A 190 17.94 5.35 12.00
C ALA A 190 17.53 5.53 10.53
N THR A 191 16.40 6.15 10.21
CA THR A 191 15.89 6.32 8.83
C THR A 191 15.44 7.76 8.56
N PRO A 192 16.39 8.72 8.62
CA PRO A 192 16.11 10.12 8.28
C PRO A 192 15.76 10.25 6.80
N ASP A 193 14.89 11.20 6.48
CA ASP A 193 14.51 11.48 5.10
C ASP A 193 15.71 11.99 4.28
N ALA A 194 15.83 11.53 3.05
CA ALA A 194 16.87 11.96 2.12
C ALA A 194 16.44 13.25 1.40
N PRO A 195 17.24 14.34 1.42
CA PRO A 195 16.85 15.62 0.80
C PRO A 195 16.55 15.55 -0.70
N SER A 196 17.13 14.57 -1.41
CA SER A 196 16.90 14.35 -2.83
C SER A 196 15.55 13.71 -3.16
N VAL A 197 14.79 13.26 -2.15
CA VAL A 197 13.52 12.54 -2.31
C VAL A 197 12.38 13.40 -1.77
N ARG A 198 11.30 13.52 -2.55
CA ARG A 198 10.07 14.17 -2.08
C ARG A 198 9.18 13.17 -1.36
N TYR A 199 8.88 13.45 -0.09
CA TYR A 199 8.03 12.61 0.77
C TYR A 199 6.64 13.21 0.92
N GLN A 200 5.62 12.38 0.69
CA GLN A 200 4.24 12.74 0.94
C GLN A 200 3.45 11.55 1.50
N SER A 201 2.35 11.83 2.19
CA SER A 201 1.56 10.79 2.86
C SER A 201 0.06 11.03 2.79
N TYR A 202 -0.68 9.93 2.82
CA TYR A 202 -2.12 9.89 2.99
C TYR A 202 -2.48 8.92 4.12
N ALA A 203 -3.61 9.16 4.77
CA ALA A 203 -4.10 8.32 5.86
C ALA A 203 -5.50 7.78 5.57
N GLY A 204 -5.73 6.49 5.76
CA GLY A 204 -7.06 5.93 5.80
C GLY A 204 -7.81 6.30 7.07
N ARG A 205 -9.14 6.34 6.98
CA ARG A 205 -10.04 6.43 8.14
C ARG A 205 -11.32 5.65 7.88
N ALA A 206 -11.73 4.83 8.86
CA ALA A 206 -13.00 4.11 8.86
C ALA A 206 -13.39 3.65 10.27
N GLY A 207 -14.69 3.42 10.50
CA GLY A 207 -15.19 2.88 11.75
C GLY A 207 -15.28 3.93 12.84
N ALA A 208 -14.80 3.59 14.06
CA ALA A 208 -14.95 4.44 15.23
C ALA A 208 -14.43 5.88 14.99
N GLY A 209 -15.27 6.86 15.35
CA GLY A 209 -14.99 8.28 15.14
C GLY A 209 -15.21 8.80 13.71
N THR A 210 -15.88 8.03 12.84
CA THR A 210 -16.18 8.42 11.46
C THR A 210 -17.55 7.90 11.01
N ASP A 211 -18.10 8.50 9.94
CA ASP A 211 -19.29 7.98 9.24
C ASP A 211 -18.94 6.92 8.17
N VAL A 212 -17.66 6.54 8.07
CA VAL A 212 -17.17 5.63 7.04
C VAL A 212 -17.29 4.18 7.54
N PRO A 213 -17.95 3.28 6.80
CA PRO A 213 -18.12 1.90 7.25
C PRO A 213 -16.79 1.14 7.22
N ILE A 214 -16.56 0.36 8.28
CA ILE A 214 -15.42 -0.55 8.40
C ILE A 214 -15.86 -2.01 8.30
N ASN A 215 -15.09 -2.83 7.59
CA ASN A 215 -15.29 -4.27 7.54
C ASN A 215 -15.37 -4.86 8.98
N PRO A 216 -16.38 -5.69 9.30
CA PRO A 216 -16.51 -6.33 10.61
C PRO A 216 -15.25 -7.01 11.13
N PHE A 217 -14.43 -7.57 10.24
CA PHE A 217 -13.14 -8.18 10.58
C PHE A 217 -12.18 -7.21 11.28
N PHE A 218 -12.16 -5.93 10.91
CA PHE A 218 -11.28 -4.93 11.53
C PHE A 218 -11.88 -4.26 12.75
N ARG A 219 -13.19 -4.43 13.03
CA ARG A 219 -13.90 -3.70 14.11
C ARG A 219 -13.25 -3.85 15.50
N PRO A 220 -12.81 -5.05 15.94
CA PRO A 220 -12.21 -5.18 17.26
C PRO A 220 -10.93 -4.34 17.38
N LEU A 221 -10.04 -4.45 16.40
CA LEU A 221 -8.76 -3.75 16.39
C LEU A 221 -8.94 -2.24 16.19
N ASN A 222 -9.87 -1.83 15.33
CA ASN A 222 -10.25 -0.44 15.10
C ASN A 222 -10.68 0.26 16.39
N ARG A 223 -11.46 -0.42 17.25
CA ARG A 223 -11.87 0.13 18.56
C ARG A 223 -10.70 0.26 19.52
N VAL A 224 -9.81 -0.74 19.57
CA VAL A 224 -8.60 -0.68 20.41
C VAL A 224 -7.71 0.48 19.99
N ILE A 225 -7.43 0.62 18.69
CA ILE A 225 -6.64 1.73 18.17
C ILE A 225 -7.37 3.05 18.43
N TYR A 226 -8.69 3.10 18.25
CA TYR A 226 -9.47 4.31 18.49
C TYR A 226 -9.34 4.82 19.94
N GLN A 227 -9.38 3.92 20.90
CA GLN A 227 -9.20 4.26 22.32
C GLN A 227 -7.78 4.74 22.65
N ARG A 228 -6.76 4.28 21.92
CA ARG A 228 -5.34 4.58 22.20
C ARG A 228 -4.77 5.73 21.37
N GLU A 229 -5.20 5.87 20.13
CA GLU A 229 -4.59 6.73 19.10
C GLU A 229 -5.62 7.54 18.28
N GLY A 230 -6.93 7.30 18.48
CA GLY A 230 -8.00 8.00 17.75
C GLY A 230 -8.34 7.40 16.38
N VAL A 231 -8.85 8.25 15.48
CA VAL A 231 -9.36 7.83 14.16
C VAL A 231 -8.31 7.01 13.41
N ASN A 232 -8.72 5.88 12.86
CA ASN A 232 -7.85 4.91 12.22
C ASN A 232 -8.57 4.14 11.11
N ASP A 233 -7.84 3.30 10.39
CA ASP A 233 -8.37 2.51 9.26
C ASP A 233 -8.58 1.02 9.58
N GLY A 234 -8.44 0.63 10.85
CA GLY A 234 -8.49 -0.76 11.32
C GLY A 234 -7.13 -1.35 11.68
N TYR A 235 -6.02 -0.80 11.18
CA TYR A 235 -4.66 -1.20 11.58
C TYR A 235 -3.77 -0.03 11.94
N VAL A 236 -3.96 1.14 11.34
CA VAL A 236 -3.05 2.28 11.51
C VAL A 236 -3.87 3.53 11.84
N ALA A 237 -3.48 4.20 12.92
CA ALA A 237 -4.05 5.50 13.27
C ALA A 237 -3.71 6.55 12.22
N SER A 238 -4.67 7.43 11.90
CA SER A 238 -4.46 8.45 10.88
C SER A 238 -3.30 9.39 11.23
N GLU A 239 -3.04 9.62 12.52
CA GLU A 239 -1.90 10.40 12.99
C GLU A 239 -0.56 9.69 12.82
N SER A 240 -0.52 8.37 13.08
CA SER A 240 0.66 7.55 12.82
C SER A 240 1.01 7.51 11.33
N ALA A 241 0.01 7.64 10.45
CA ALA A 241 0.18 7.66 9.00
C ALA A 241 0.79 8.95 8.42
N ARG A 242 0.80 10.06 9.17
CA ARG A 242 1.32 11.35 8.68
C ARG A 242 2.84 11.35 8.57
N TRP A 243 3.38 11.63 7.40
CA TRP A 243 4.82 11.78 7.14
C TRP A 243 5.11 12.71 5.96
N GLY A 244 6.25 13.41 6.00
CA GLY A 244 6.59 14.41 4.98
C GLY A 244 5.46 15.43 4.78
N SER A 245 5.13 15.74 3.53
CA SER A 245 3.94 16.53 3.21
C SER A 245 2.68 15.67 3.33
N PHE A 246 1.90 15.85 4.40
CA PHE A 246 0.61 15.17 4.55
C PHE A 246 -0.42 15.78 3.59
N ARG A 247 -0.99 14.94 2.72
CA ARG A 247 -1.87 15.36 1.61
C ARG A 247 -3.36 15.14 1.90
N GLY A 248 -3.70 14.45 2.99
CA GLY A 248 -5.07 14.29 3.46
C GLY A 248 -5.48 12.84 3.75
N THR A 249 -6.78 12.65 3.95
CA THR A 249 -7.35 11.37 4.34
C THR A 249 -8.14 10.70 3.21
N LEU A 250 -8.20 9.37 3.25
CA LEU A 250 -9.05 8.54 2.41
C LEU A 250 -10.13 7.85 3.26
N ASP A 251 -11.38 7.95 2.82
CA ASP A 251 -12.53 7.28 3.45
C ASP A 251 -12.57 5.79 3.08
N ALA A 252 -11.65 5.02 3.65
CA ALA A 252 -11.49 3.60 3.43
C ALA A 252 -10.80 2.92 4.61
N ASP A 253 -11.27 1.72 4.95
CA ASP A 253 -10.53 0.81 5.81
C ASP A 253 -9.25 0.30 5.14
N HIS A 254 -8.37 -0.33 5.92
CA HIS A 254 -7.03 -0.74 5.49
C HIS A 254 -7.02 -1.67 4.27
N ALA A 255 -8.06 -2.51 4.10
CA ALA A 255 -8.15 -3.41 2.94
C ALA A 255 -8.68 -2.69 1.70
N ARG A 256 -9.67 -1.82 1.86
CA ARG A 256 -10.26 -1.04 0.76
C ARG A 256 -9.24 -0.10 0.11
N GLN A 257 -8.21 0.32 0.85
CA GLN A 257 -7.08 1.09 0.35
C GLN A 257 -6.27 0.38 -0.75
N VAL A 258 -6.30 -0.95 -0.78
CA VAL A 258 -5.65 -1.76 -1.83
C VAL A 258 -6.68 -2.44 -2.73
N GLY A 259 -7.93 -1.93 -2.77
CA GLY A 259 -8.97 -2.41 -3.67
C GLY A 259 -9.76 -3.63 -3.22
N LEU A 260 -9.53 -4.11 -2.00
CA LEU A 260 -10.25 -5.26 -1.43
C LEU A 260 -11.53 -4.77 -0.73
N ALA A 261 -12.73 -5.18 -1.17
CA ALA A 261 -13.95 -4.82 -0.43
C ALA A 261 -14.30 -5.82 0.68
N ALA A 262 -15.24 -5.41 1.52
CA ALA A 262 -15.83 -6.26 2.56
C ALA A 262 -16.37 -7.56 1.95
N ALA A 263 -16.08 -8.68 2.62
CA ALA A 263 -16.38 -10.06 2.21
C ALA A 263 -15.60 -10.62 0.99
N GLY A 264 -14.60 -9.94 0.45
CA GLY A 264 -13.71 -10.49 -0.60
C GLY A 264 -14.37 -10.74 -1.97
N LEU A 265 -15.67 -10.46 -2.11
CA LEU A 265 -16.47 -10.82 -3.28
C LEU A 265 -16.63 -9.71 -4.32
N ARG A 266 -16.29 -8.44 -3.99
CA ARG A 266 -16.30 -7.30 -4.95
C ARG A 266 -15.12 -6.36 -4.65
N ARG A 267 -14.63 -5.61 -5.64
CA ARG A 267 -13.60 -4.58 -5.47
C ARG A 267 -14.22 -3.20 -5.29
N ALA A 268 -13.58 -2.32 -4.51
CA ALA A 268 -14.07 -0.95 -4.29
C ALA A 268 -13.62 -0.02 -5.44
N PRO A 269 -14.48 0.36 -6.40
CA PRO A 269 -14.06 1.11 -7.59
C PRO A 269 -13.49 2.51 -7.28
N GLY A 270 -13.83 3.08 -6.12
CA GLY A 270 -13.35 4.39 -5.70
C GLY A 270 -11.82 4.47 -5.49
N ILE A 271 -11.15 3.34 -5.25
CA ILE A 271 -9.71 3.34 -4.96
C ILE A 271 -8.87 3.73 -6.18
N TYR A 272 -9.31 3.38 -7.38
CA TYR A 272 -8.60 3.71 -8.61
C TYR A 272 -8.60 5.22 -8.87
N ALA A 273 -9.68 5.92 -8.49
CA ALA A 273 -9.73 7.37 -8.57
C ALA A 273 -8.77 8.05 -7.57
N PHE A 274 -8.48 7.41 -6.43
CA PHE A 274 -7.45 7.89 -5.50
C PHE A 274 -6.05 7.74 -6.10
N TYR A 275 -5.66 6.53 -6.52
CA TYR A 275 -4.33 6.31 -7.11
C TYR A 275 -4.11 7.11 -8.40
N ARG A 276 -5.15 7.31 -9.21
CA ARG A 276 -5.10 8.21 -10.37
C ARG A 276 -4.71 9.63 -9.95
N ARG A 277 -5.37 10.20 -8.94
CA ARG A 277 -5.07 11.55 -8.43
C ARG A 277 -3.65 11.66 -7.89
N VAL A 278 -3.18 10.64 -7.16
CA VAL A 278 -1.78 10.59 -6.70
C VAL A 278 -0.82 10.67 -7.88
N VAL A 279 -1.07 9.92 -8.96
CA VAL A 279 -0.22 9.93 -10.15
C VAL A 279 -0.33 11.23 -10.95
N GLU A 280 -1.51 11.85 -11.01
CA GLU A 280 -1.71 13.19 -11.58
C GLU A 280 -0.86 14.24 -10.84
N ASP A 281 -0.86 14.20 -9.50
CA ASP A 281 -0.02 15.08 -8.66
C ASP A 281 1.48 14.84 -8.92
N LEU A 282 1.90 13.58 -9.10
CA LEU A 282 3.28 13.24 -9.44
C LEU A 282 3.69 13.82 -10.79
N ALA A 283 2.85 13.68 -11.82
CA ALA A 283 3.12 14.17 -13.17
C ALA A 283 3.21 15.70 -13.22
N ALA A 284 2.31 16.40 -12.51
CA ALA A 284 2.40 17.85 -12.36
C ALA A 284 3.72 18.28 -11.72
N GLY A 285 4.20 17.52 -10.72
CA GLY A 285 5.45 17.79 -10.01
C GLY A 285 6.74 17.39 -10.75
N GLU A 286 6.67 16.79 -11.94
CA GLU A 286 7.82 16.58 -12.84
C GLU A 286 7.93 17.66 -13.94
N SER A 287 6.85 18.42 -14.15
CA SER A 287 6.77 19.50 -15.15
C SER A 287 7.14 20.87 -14.59
N SER A 288 7.34 20.96 -13.28
CA SER A 288 7.81 22.16 -12.55
C SER A 288 9.31 22.07 -12.29
#